data_AF-A0A970TPF4-F1
#
_entry.id   AF-A0A970TPF4-F1
#
_cell.length_a   1.000
_cell.length_b   1.000
_cell.length_c   1.000
_cell.angle_alpha   90.00
_cell.angle_beta   90.00
_cell.angle_gamma   90.00
#
_symmetry.space_group_name_H-M   'P 1'
#
loop_
_entity.id
_entity.type
_entity.pdbx_description
1 polymer ?
#
loop_
_entity_poly.entity_id
_entity_poly.type
_entity_poly.pdbx_seq_one_letter_code
_entity_poly.pdbx_strand_id
1 'polypeptide(L)'
;MKKEFLIFIFLAAILSSCSISRTERDVYTITIRDTTTLEERKNAPGTRDNGVVYPSSRVFHSERTITQRDSLVERFYPDFIRAGVFESVSFFFSGKSERALGNGLFGIFPDLNSFKESYKGDPNATFKGGLYRFGVYERRLRWFRDAKNWTYGTSALELIAPDARIEKTLASFFPIYIRKRYYLREEIPYIAFTPAFGIGYYPSQYVNISGSLDVGSIGGLNLRAYLGLAAGANLSSTPMIRLSDQKDESQTSFFPYFGLGISFLDFHNKVQETDVEWKDYEHSSWDLGLVQAALLSTGADSSFLAPPGEKTILSGFLIKLLNADIALPVLNNGFFAGTSLFNFMVFGENQWGAAVLPIRLGYWHTLIADELSIEPFFEYNYYPSSFINLAAKLNLRINSSLNASIHLGYVNGNTNKVFDKKAAKEFSTQNEFSRYYFGIGFNFLDNIFFPEQLRYFKK
;
A
#
# COMPACT_ATOMS: atom_id res chain seq x y z
N MET A 1 16.79 -19.48 -30.46
CA MET A 1 16.58 -18.93 -29.10
C MET A 1 15.35 -19.57 -28.50
N LYS A 2 15.44 -20.15 -27.29
CA LYS A 2 14.30 -20.78 -26.62
C LYS A 2 13.19 -19.74 -26.42
N LYS A 3 11.92 -20.11 -26.67
CA LYS A 3 10.74 -19.22 -26.48
C LYS A 3 10.72 -18.58 -25.07
N GLU A 4 11.23 -19.31 -24.07
CA GLU A 4 11.44 -18.87 -22.69
C GLU A 4 12.31 -17.60 -22.58
N PHE A 5 13.33 -17.46 -23.43
CA PHE A 5 14.27 -16.33 -23.40
C PHE A 5 13.65 -15.05 -23.97
N LEU A 6 12.82 -15.15 -25.01
CA LEU A 6 12.06 -14.02 -25.57
C LEU A 6 11.00 -13.52 -24.59
N ILE A 7 10.34 -14.42 -23.87
CA ILE A 7 9.35 -14.06 -22.84
C ILE A 7 10.05 -13.42 -21.65
N PHE A 8 11.20 -13.94 -21.20
CA PHE A 8 11.98 -13.33 -20.12
C PHE A 8 12.46 -11.92 -20.48
N ILE A 9 12.92 -11.71 -21.73
CA ILE A 9 13.27 -10.37 -22.24
C ILE A 9 12.05 -9.45 -22.27
N PHE A 10 10.89 -9.94 -22.71
CA PHE A 10 9.65 -9.16 -22.75
C PHE A 10 9.16 -8.80 -21.34
N LEU A 11 9.23 -9.73 -20.40
CA LEU A 11 8.89 -9.52 -18.99
C LEU A 11 9.88 -8.57 -18.31
N ALA A 12 11.17 -8.74 -18.56
CA ALA A 12 12.21 -7.84 -18.06
C ALA A 12 12.07 -6.43 -18.64
N ALA A 13 11.65 -6.28 -19.91
CA ALA A 13 11.35 -5.00 -20.53
C ALA A 13 10.08 -4.33 -19.96
N ILE A 14 9.06 -5.12 -19.59
CA ILE A 14 7.87 -4.60 -18.88
C ILE A 14 8.24 -4.17 -17.46
N LEU A 15 9.05 -4.97 -16.75
CA LEU A 15 9.46 -4.69 -15.37
C LEU A 15 10.44 -3.51 -15.27
N SER A 16 11.38 -3.36 -16.20
CA SER A 16 12.30 -2.22 -16.24
C SER A 16 11.62 -0.90 -16.59
N SER A 17 10.41 -0.94 -17.16
CA SER A 17 9.59 0.25 -17.42
C SER A 17 8.78 0.71 -16.21
N CYS A 18 8.74 -0.06 -15.11
CA CYS A 18 7.84 0.13 -13.98
C CYS A 18 8.34 1.19 -13.00
N SER A 19 8.29 2.46 -13.40
CA SER A 19 8.47 3.58 -12.47
C SER A 19 7.14 3.95 -11.82
N ILE A 20 7.13 4.17 -10.50
CA ILE A 20 5.94 4.66 -9.79
C ILE A 20 5.69 6.14 -10.13
N SER A 21 6.74 6.89 -10.45
CA SER A 21 6.68 8.29 -10.84
C SER A 21 7.29 8.56 -12.21
N ARG A 22 6.70 9.51 -12.93
CA ARG A 22 7.26 10.17 -14.12
C ARG A 22 7.93 11.46 -13.65
N THR A 23 9.23 11.60 -13.94
CA THR A 23 9.97 12.84 -13.67
C THR A 23 9.96 13.72 -14.92
N GLU A 24 9.51 14.95 -14.77
CA GLU A 24 9.63 15.98 -15.80
C GLU A 24 10.67 17.01 -15.36
N ARG A 25 11.51 17.45 -16.30
CA ARG A 25 12.58 18.43 -16.06
C ARG A 25 12.28 19.68 -16.84
N ASP A 26 11.98 20.75 -16.12
CA ASP A 26 11.82 22.07 -16.68
C ASP A 26 13.13 22.85 -16.54
N VAL A 27 13.56 23.49 -17.62
CA VAL A 27 14.73 24.38 -17.63
C VAL A 27 14.23 25.82 -17.75
N TYR A 28 14.46 26.62 -16.72
CA TYR A 28 14.16 28.05 -16.72
C TYR A 28 15.45 28.85 -16.86
N THR A 29 15.61 29.59 -17.95
CA THR A 29 16.75 30.50 -18.12
C THR A 29 16.45 31.83 -17.45
N ILE A 30 17.15 32.13 -16.36
CA ILE A 30 17.05 33.41 -15.66
C ILE A 30 18.07 34.36 -16.29
N THR A 31 17.56 35.42 -16.93
CA THR A 31 18.40 36.48 -17.51
C THR A 31 18.38 37.70 -16.60
N ILE A 32 19.53 38.01 -15.99
CA ILE A 32 19.74 39.25 -15.24
C ILE A 32 20.43 40.24 -16.17
N ARG A 33 19.85 41.43 -16.31
CA ARG A 33 20.38 42.49 -17.15
C ARG A 33 20.64 43.72 -16.30
N ASP A 34 21.92 44.02 -16.11
CA ASP A 34 22.36 45.26 -15.48
C ASP A 34 22.90 46.20 -16.55
N THR A 35 22.45 47.45 -16.50
CA THR A 35 22.92 48.49 -17.42
C THR A 35 23.46 49.64 -16.58
N THR A 36 24.76 49.89 -16.71
CA THR A 36 25.44 50.99 -16.03
C THR A 36 25.68 52.09 -17.05
N THR A 37 25.16 53.28 -16.76
CA THR A 37 25.40 54.48 -17.58
C THR A 37 26.27 55.42 -16.80
N LEU A 38 27.47 55.70 -17.33
CA LEU A 38 28.37 56.71 -16.80
C LEU A 38 28.36 57.91 -17.74
N GLU A 39 27.96 59.07 -17.19
CA GLU A 39 28.04 60.36 -17.87
C GLU A 39 29.30 61.08 -17.37
N GLU A 40 30.26 61.29 -18.26
CA GLU A 40 31.44 62.10 -17.97
C GLU A 40 31.32 63.46 -18.69
N ARG A 41 31.46 64.54 -17.93
CA ARG A 41 31.53 65.91 -18.44
C ARG A 41 32.98 66.37 -18.46
N LYS A 42 33.62 66.32 -19.63
CA LYS A 42 35.05 66.66 -19.76
C LYS A 42 35.35 68.15 -19.61
N ASN A 43 34.36 69.01 -19.87
CA ASN A 43 34.46 70.46 -19.73
C ASN A 43 33.28 70.98 -18.89
N ALA A 44 33.45 71.08 -17.57
CA ALA A 44 32.49 71.76 -16.72
C ALA A 44 32.52 73.28 -17.01
N PRO A 45 31.36 73.95 -17.18
CA PRO A 45 31.34 75.38 -17.44
C PRO A 45 31.84 76.14 -16.20
N GLY A 46 33.06 76.64 -16.28
CA GLY A 46 33.60 77.64 -15.36
C GLY A 46 33.54 79.02 -16.00
N THR A 47 33.17 80.04 -15.22
CA THR A 47 33.24 81.45 -15.63
C THR A 47 34.70 81.82 -15.90
N ARG A 48 35.05 81.94 -17.18
CA ARG A 48 36.25 82.67 -17.60
C ARG A 48 35.81 84.05 -18.11
N ASP A 49 36.59 85.08 -17.79
CA ASP A 49 36.26 86.51 -17.93
C ASP A 49 35.92 87.01 -19.35
N ASN A 50 36.01 86.16 -20.38
CA ASN A 50 35.85 86.59 -21.78
C ASN A 50 34.47 86.26 -22.38
N GLY A 51 33.50 85.80 -21.58
CA GLY A 51 32.09 85.69 -22.00
C GLY A 51 31.75 84.67 -23.10
N VAL A 52 32.73 83.92 -23.62
CA VAL A 52 32.51 82.89 -24.65
C VAL A 52 32.18 81.55 -23.99
N VAL A 53 30.92 81.11 -24.13
CA VAL A 53 30.45 79.80 -23.66
C VAL A 53 30.73 78.75 -24.73
N TYR A 54 31.66 77.83 -24.47
CA TYR A 54 31.85 76.65 -25.33
C TYR A 54 30.80 75.58 -25.00
N PRO A 55 30.28 74.82 -26.00
CA PRO A 55 29.40 73.70 -25.73
C PRO A 55 30.14 72.64 -24.90
N SER A 56 29.54 72.21 -23.79
CA SER A 56 30.11 71.14 -22.97
C SER A 56 30.13 69.84 -23.77
N SER A 57 31.31 69.23 -23.96
CA SER A 57 31.37 67.87 -24.50
C SER A 57 30.97 66.87 -23.41
N ARG A 58 29.96 66.06 -23.72
CA ARG A 58 29.53 64.95 -22.86
C ARG A 58 29.94 63.65 -23.52
N VAL A 59 30.53 62.75 -22.75
CA VAL A 59 30.79 61.39 -23.20
C VAL A 59 29.88 60.47 -22.40
N PHE A 60 29.09 59.67 -23.11
CA PHE A 60 28.21 58.66 -22.52
C PHE A 60 28.86 57.30 -22.70
N HIS A 61 29.22 56.65 -21.59
CA HIS A 61 29.61 55.26 -21.58
C HIS A 61 28.44 54.45 -21.04
N SER A 62 27.83 53.62 -21.89
CA SER A 62 26.82 52.66 -21.47
C SER A 62 27.43 51.27 -21.57
N GLU A 63 27.58 50.63 -20.43
CA GLU A 63 27.99 49.24 -20.35
C GLU A 63 26.79 48.39 -19.94
N ARG A 64 26.60 47.27 -20.62
CA ARG A 64 25.52 46.34 -20.36
C ARG A 64 26.09 44.98 -20.03
N THR A 65 25.85 44.52 -18.82
CA THR A 65 26.20 43.17 -18.39
C THR A 65 24.95 42.31 -18.41
N ILE A 66 25.04 41.19 -19.12
CA ILE A 66 23.98 40.18 -19.15
C ILE A 66 24.54 38.93 -18.51
N THR A 67 23.94 38.53 -17.39
CA THR A 67 24.25 37.26 -16.72
C THR A 67 23.07 36.32 -16.94
N GLN A 68 23.31 35.20 -17.62
CA GLN A 68 22.32 34.14 -17.80
C GLN A 68 22.71 32.95 -16.93
N ARG A 69 21.73 32.39 -16.23
CA ARG A 69 21.88 31.13 -15.50
C ARG A 69 20.64 30.28 -15.69
N ASP A 70 20.85 28.99 -15.89
CA ASP A 70 19.77 28.03 -16.02
C ASP A 70 19.40 27.48 -14.63
N SER A 71 18.11 27.46 -14.35
CA SER A 71 17.52 26.81 -13.18
C SER A 71 16.80 25.57 -13.65
N LEU A 72 17.20 24.42 -13.11
CA LEU A 72 16.54 23.13 -13.32
C LEU A 72 15.52 22.91 -12.20
N VAL A 73 14.27 22.65 -12.57
CA VAL A 73 13.22 22.24 -11.64
C VAL A 73 12.74 20.85 -12.06
N GLU A 74 12.83 19.89 -11.15
CA GLU A 74 12.30 18.55 -11.35
C GLU A 74 10.90 18.46 -10.74
N ARG A 75 9.94 17.94 -11.51
CA ARG A 75 8.56 17.69 -11.07
C ARG A 75 8.27 16.20 -11.15
N PHE A 76 7.53 15.69 -10.17
CA PHE A 76 7.20 14.27 -10.06
C PHE A 76 5.70 14.07 -10.22
N TYR A 77 5.30 13.23 -11.17
CA TYR A 77 3.91 12.88 -11.44
C TYR A 77 3.70 11.37 -11.22
N PRO A 78 2.52 10.92 -10.78
CA PRO A 78 2.25 9.49 -10.70
C PRO A 78 2.18 8.86 -12.10
N ASP A 79 2.91 7.78 -12.32
CA ASP A 79 2.94 7.02 -13.59
C ASP A 79 2.20 5.68 -13.49
N PHE A 80 1.10 5.68 -12.74
CA PHE A 80 0.22 4.53 -12.58
C PHE A 80 -1.23 4.95 -12.42
N ILE A 81 -2.13 4.07 -12.88
CA ILE A 81 -3.57 4.14 -12.61
C ILE A 81 -3.91 3.35 -11.36
N ARG A 82 -3.22 2.24 -11.10
CA ARG A 82 -3.39 1.49 -9.85
C ARG A 82 -2.05 0.93 -9.39
N ALA A 83 -1.75 1.05 -8.10
CA ALA A 83 -0.60 0.42 -7.48
C ALA A 83 -1.02 -0.12 -6.11
N GLY A 84 -0.96 -1.45 -5.94
CA GLY A 84 -1.45 -2.14 -4.75
C GLY A 84 -0.50 -3.21 -4.23
N VAL A 85 -0.36 -3.31 -2.91
CA VAL A 85 0.50 -4.34 -2.31
C VAL A 85 -0.23 -5.67 -2.18
N PHE A 86 -1.45 -5.66 -1.65
CA PHE A 86 -2.22 -6.87 -1.40
C PHE A 86 -3.69 -6.69 -1.76
N GLU A 87 -4.26 -7.69 -2.42
CA GLU A 87 -5.68 -7.81 -2.71
C GLU A 87 -6.12 -9.23 -2.40
N SER A 88 -7.24 -9.36 -1.69
CA SER A 88 -7.84 -10.65 -1.36
C SER A 88 -9.35 -10.60 -1.57
N VAL A 89 -9.90 -11.69 -2.11
CA VAL A 89 -11.32 -11.85 -2.41
C VAL A 89 -11.76 -13.22 -1.93
N SER A 90 -12.81 -13.30 -1.13
CA SER A 90 -13.49 -14.57 -0.81
C SER A 90 -14.61 -14.83 -1.80
N PHE A 91 -14.72 -16.06 -2.28
CA PHE A 91 -15.79 -16.47 -3.18
C PHE A 91 -16.94 -17.12 -2.41
N PHE A 92 -18.17 -16.61 -2.57
CA PHE A 92 -19.40 -17.26 -2.09
C PHE A 92 -19.77 -18.45 -2.97
N PHE A 93 -19.46 -18.32 -4.26
CA PHE A 93 -19.73 -19.31 -5.27
C PHE A 93 -18.47 -19.53 -6.07
N SER A 94 -17.92 -20.74 -6.02
CA SER A 94 -16.81 -21.23 -6.83
C SER A 94 -16.66 -22.74 -6.63
N GLY A 95 -16.07 -23.44 -7.60
CA GLY A 95 -15.62 -24.83 -7.43
C GLY A 95 -16.68 -25.82 -6.94
N LYS A 96 -16.22 -26.89 -6.26
CA LYS A 96 -17.10 -27.90 -5.64
C LYS A 96 -17.40 -27.54 -4.18
N SER A 97 -18.69 -27.47 -3.83
CA SER A 97 -19.14 -27.10 -2.47
C SER A 97 -18.61 -28.03 -1.37
N GLU A 98 -18.42 -29.32 -1.66
CA GLU A 98 -17.94 -30.32 -0.69
C GLU A 98 -16.49 -30.08 -0.21
N ARG A 99 -15.73 -29.24 -0.91
CA ARG A 99 -14.32 -28.96 -0.61
C ARG A 99 -14.06 -27.46 -0.44
N ALA A 100 -15.03 -26.72 0.10
CA ALA A 100 -14.91 -25.29 0.27
C ALA A 100 -13.68 -24.89 1.11
N LEU A 101 -13.01 -23.80 0.71
CA LEU A 101 -11.74 -23.34 1.24
C LEU A 101 -11.83 -22.79 2.68
N GLY A 102 -12.95 -22.17 3.06
CA GLY A 102 -13.17 -21.75 4.45
C GLY A 102 -12.36 -20.55 4.93
N ASN A 103 -11.89 -19.68 4.05
CA ASN A 103 -11.04 -18.53 4.41
C ASN A 103 -11.79 -17.28 4.94
N GLY A 104 -13.08 -17.43 5.26
CA GLY A 104 -13.93 -16.38 5.81
C GLY A 104 -14.11 -15.15 4.89
N LEU A 105 -14.63 -14.06 5.45
CA LEU A 105 -14.93 -12.84 4.71
C LEU A 105 -13.67 -12.22 4.08
N PHE A 106 -13.76 -11.79 2.82
CA PHE A 106 -12.63 -11.26 2.04
C PHE A 106 -11.47 -12.24 1.83
N GLY A 107 -11.54 -13.48 2.33
CA GLY A 107 -10.54 -14.53 2.11
C GLY A 107 -9.34 -14.43 3.05
N ILE A 108 -9.44 -13.65 4.13
CA ILE A 108 -8.35 -13.33 5.05
C ILE A 108 -8.58 -13.84 6.48
N PHE A 109 -9.70 -14.50 6.75
CA PHE A 109 -9.97 -15.15 8.03
C PHE A 109 -9.84 -16.68 7.88
N PRO A 110 -8.64 -17.22 7.59
CA PRO A 110 -8.46 -18.67 7.51
C PRO A 110 -8.75 -19.28 8.88
N ASP A 111 -9.43 -20.42 8.90
CA ASP A 111 -9.46 -21.20 10.13
C ASP A 111 -8.04 -21.69 10.43
N LEU A 112 -7.53 -21.50 11.65
CA LEU A 112 -6.16 -21.92 11.96
C LEU A 112 -5.97 -23.44 11.81
N ASN A 113 -7.06 -24.22 11.88
CA ASN A 113 -7.05 -25.65 11.59
C ASN A 113 -6.91 -25.99 10.10
N SER A 114 -7.18 -25.05 9.18
CA SER A 114 -7.07 -25.28 7.74
C SER A 114 -5.62 -25.25 7.24
N PHE A 115 -4.67 -24.77 8.06
CA PHE A 115 -3.23 -24.85 7.77
C PHE A 115 -2.62 -26.25 7.94
N LYS A 116 -3.42 -27.27 8.26
CA LYS A 116 -2.97 -28.66 8.29
C LYS A 116 -2.77 -29.17 6.87
N GLU A 117 -1.68 -29.88 6.61
CA GLU A 117 -1.42 -30.54 5.32
C GLU A 117 -2.55 -31.48 4.87
N SER A 118 -3.33 -32.00 5.83
CA SER A 118 -4.48 -32.87 5.57
C SER A 118 -5.80 -32.14 5.29
N TYR A 119 -5.83 -30.81 5.32
CA TYR A 119 -7.05 -30.05 5.08
C TYR A 119 -7.47 -30.16 3.61
N LYS A 120 -8.64 -30.75 3.37
CA LYS A 120 -9.20 -30.95 2.01
C LYS A 120 -10.48 -30.16 1.77
N GLY A 121 -10.72 -29.14 2.59
CA GLY A 121 -11.91 -28.31 2.57
C GLY A 121 -12.95 -28.69 3.61
N ASP A 122 -13.85 -27.75 3.90
CA ASP A 122 -14.97 -27.91 4.81
C ASP A 122 -16.30 -27.73 4.05
N PRO A 123 -17.13 -28.78 3.91
CA PRO A 123 -18.43 -28.68 3.25
C PRO A 123 -19.37 -27.62 3.84
N ASN A 124 -19.19 -27.27 5.12
CA ASN A 124 -20.03 -26.29 5.83
C ASN A 124 -19.53 -24.85 5.68
N ALA A 125 -18.39 -24.62 5.03
CA ALA A 125 -17.84 -23.29 4.86
C ALA A 125 -18.68 -22.45 3.88
N THR A 126 -19.11 -21.27 4.33
CA THR A 126 -19.84 -20.29 3.49
C THR A 126 -19.00 -19.80 2.30
N PHE A 127 -17.69 -19.67 2.47
CA PHE A 127 -16.77 -19.17 1.46
C PHE A 127 -16.03 -20.33 0.81
N LYS A 128 -16.34 -20.56 -0.48
CA LYS A 128 -15.94 -21.75 -1.22
C LYS A 128 -14.52 -21.68 -1.77
N GLY A 129 -14.05 -20.49 -2.14
CA GLY A 129 -12.73 -20.28 -2.72
C GLY A 129 -12.23 -18.86 -2.46
N GLY A 130 -11.17 -18.47 -3.16
CA GLY A 130 -10.67 -17.11 -3.08
C GLY A 130 -9.72 -16.71 -4.20
N LEU A 131 -9.50 -15.40 -4.32
CA LEU A 131 -8.51 -14.80 -5.19
C LEU A 131 -7.56 -13.94 -4.37
N TYR A 132 -6.27 -14.11 -4.60
CA TYR A 132 -5.22 -13.36 -3.94
C TYR A 132 -4.30 -12.75 -4.98
N ARG A 133 -3.98 -11.48 -4.84
CA ARG A 133 -2.99 -10.79 -5.66
C ARG A 133 -2.01 -10.05 -4.79
N PHE A 134 -0.74 -10.12 -5.19
CA PHE A 134 0.36 -9.40 -4.56
C PHE A 134 1.02 -8.49 -5.58
N GLY A 135 1.35 -7.26 -5.21
CA GLY A 135 2.05 -6.30 -6.06
C GLY A 135 1.30 -6.00 -7.36
N VAL A 136 0.06 -5.51 -7.25
CA VAL A 136 -0.76 -5.08 -8.37
C VAL A 136 -0.23 -3.77 -8.93
N TYR A 137 -0.10 -3.70 -10.25
CA TYR A 137 0.33 -2.50 -10.95
C TYR A 137 -0.43 -2.34 -12.26
N GLU A 138 -1.00 -1.18 -12.50
CA GLU A 138 -1.73 -0.86 -13.73
C GLU A 138 -1.36 0.52 -14.26
N ARG A 139 -1.24 0.60 -15.59
CA ARG A 139 -0.94 1.82 -16.34
C ARG A 139 -2.02 2.12 -17.36
N ARG A 140 -2.08 3.39 -17.77
CA ARG A 140 -2.95 3.83 -18.85
C ARG A 140 -2.58 3.12 -20.14
N LEU A 141 -3.58 2.48 -20.76
CA LEU A 141 -3.46 1.89 -22.09
C LEU A 141 -3.86 2.94 -23.12
N ARG A 142 -2.90 3.41 -23.93
CA ARG A 142 -3.14 4.42 -24.98
C ARG A 142 -3.62 3.83 -26.31
N TRP A 143 -4.21 2.64 -26.28
CA TRP A 143 -4.83 2.04 -27.46
C TRP A 143 -6.17 2.73 -27.78
N PHE A 144 -6.74 2.41 -28.94
CA PHE A 144 -8.05 2.92 -29.35
C PHE A 144 -8.15 4.45 -29.40
N ARG A 145 -7.13 5.11 -29.97
CA ARG A 145 -7.04 6.58 -30.04
C ARG A 145 -7.07 7.23 -28.65
N ASP A 146 -6.34 6.62 -27.72
CA ASP A 146 -6.22 7.12 -26.35
C ASP A 146 -7.58 7.25 -25.63
N ALA A 147 -8.45 6.26 -25.85
CA ALA A 147 -9.75 6.20 -25.20
C ALA A 147 -9.59 6.21 -23.67
N LYS A 148 -10.30 7.12 -23.01
CA LYS A 148 -10.21 7.34 -21.55
C LYS A 148 -10.37 6.04 -20.76
N ASN A 149 -9.69 5.91 -19.63
CA ASN A 149 -9.90 4.85 -18.61
C ASN A 149 -9.65 3.40 -19.08
N TRP A 150 -8.98 3.18 -20.20
CA TRP A 150 -8.40 1.87 -20.51
C TRP A 150 -7.07 1.72 -19.77
N THR A 151 -6.86 0.55 -19.18
CA THR A 151 -5.60 0.20 -18.53
C THR A 151 -5.12 -1.17 -18.94
N TYR A 152 -3.81 -1.35 -18.86
CA TYR A 152 -3.20 -2.67 -18.83
C TYR A 152 -2.36 -2.76 -17.56
N GLY A 153 -2.20 -3.96 -17.05
CA GLY A 153 -1.47 -4.15 -15.81
C GLY A 153 -1.12 -5.59 -15.53
N THR A 154 -0.50 -5.79 -14.39
CA THR A 154 -0.02 -7.07 -13.91
C THR A 154 -0.09 -7.13 -12.39
N SER A 155 0.08 -8.32 -11.83
CA SER A 155 0.38 -8.53 -10.41
C SER A 155 1.67 -9.31 -10.29
N ALA A 156 2.48 -9.11 -9.25
CA ALA A 156 3.66 -9.94 -9.02
C ALA A 156 3.31 -11.43 -8.90
N LEU A 157 2.22 -11.72 -8.18
CA LEU A 157 1.63 -13.05 -8.05
C LEU A 157 0.10 -12.93 -8.05
N GLU A 158 -0.59 -13.78 -8.80
CA GLU A 158 -2.03 -14.03 -8.67
C GLU A 158 -2.27 -15.50 -8.33
N LEU A 159 -3.19 -15.75 -7.40
CA LEU A 159 -3.73 -17.06 -7.06
C LEU A 159 -5.26 -16.99 -7.17
N ILE A 160 -5.88 -17.91 -7.91
CA ILE A 160 -7.33 -18.08 -8.03
C ILE A 160 -7.66 -19.51 -7.63
N ALA A 161 -8.08 -19.67 -6.38
CA ALA A 161 -8.45 -20.95 -5.80
C ALA A 161 -9.97 -21.16 -5.90
N PRO A 162 -10.45 -22.12 -6.72
CA PRO A 162 -11.88 -22.42 -6.77
C PRO A 162 -12.41 -23.07 -5.49
N ASP A 163 -11.58 -23.89 -4.86
CA ASP A 163 -11.86 -24.66 -3.67
C ASP A 163 -10.55 -25.01 -2.95
N ALA A 164 -10.60 -25.81 -1.87
CA ALA A 164 -9.43 -26.15 -1.06
C ALA A 164 -8.37 -27.00 -1.77
N ARG A 165 -8.67 -27.54 -2.96
CA ARG A 165 -7.73 -28.40 -3.70
C ARG A 165 -6.67 -27.57 -4.41
N ILE A 166 -5.43 -27.71 -3.95
CA ILE A 166 -4.30 -27.01 -4.54
C ILE A 166 -4.08 -27.36 -6.02
N GLU A 167 -4.39 -28.59 -6.44
CA GLU A 167 -4.28 -29.02 -7.83
C GLU A 167 -5.27 -28.32 -8.78
N LYS A 168 -6.35 -27.73 -8.24
CA LYS A 168 -7.33 -26.95 -9.01
C LYS A 168 -7.10 -25.44 -8.93
N THR A 169 -6.22 -24.98 -8.04
CA THR A 169 -5.85 -23.56 -7.91
C THR A 169 -5.04 -23.11 -9.12
N LEU A 170 -5.45 -22.00 -9.74
CA LEU A 170 -4.73 -21.38 -10.84
C LEU A 170 -3.81 -20.30 -10.27
N ALA A 171 -2.54 -20.29 -10.66
CA ALA A 171 -1.56 -19.33 -10.19
C ALA A 171 -0.71 -18.81 -11.34
N SER A 172 -0.42 -17.51 -11.36
CA SER A 172 0.55 -16.94 -12.30
C SER A 172 1.41 -15.90 -11.63
N PHE A 173 2.70 -15.92 -11.96
CA PHE A 173 3.55 -14.76 -11.85
C PHE A 173 3.27 -13.84 -13.02
N PHE A 174 3.18 -12.54 -12.75
CA PHE A 174 2.98 -11.51 -13.77
C PHE A 174 1.88 -11.79 -14.83
N PRO A 175 0.66 -12.21 -14.42
CA PRO A 175 -0.46 -12.30 -15.35
C PRO A 175 -0.76 -10.93 -15.95
N ILE A 176 -1.11 -10.89 -17.22
CA ILE A 176 -1.42 -9.65 -17.93
C ILE A 176 -2.91 -9.42 -17.89
N TYR A 177 -3.34 -8.22 -17.50
CA TYR A 177 -4.74 -7.80 -17.54
C TYR A 177 -4.91 -6.62 -18.48
N ILE A 178 -6.05 -6.60 -19.17
CA ILE A 178 -6.60 -5.42 -19.81
C ILE A 178 -7.89 -5.09 -19.07
N ARG A 179 -8.05 -3.84 -18.65
CA ARG A 179 -9.23 -3.38 -17.92
C ARG A 179 -9.77 -2.10 -18.50
N LYS A 180 -11.07 -1.90 -18.30
CA LYS A 180 -11.76 -0.65 -18.64
C LYS A 180 -12.54 -0.19 -17.42
N ARG A 181 -12.37 1.06 -17.00
CA ARG A 181 -13.09 1.61 -15.84
C ARG A 181 -14.20 2.56 -16.25
N TYR A 182 -15.38 2.32 -15.67
CA TYR A 182 -16.53 3.21 -15.73
C TYR A 182 -16.77 3.76 -14.33
N TYR A 183 -16.45 5.03 -14.11
CA TYR A 183 -16.65 5.68 -12.81
C TYR A 183 -18.13 6.05 -12.66
N LEU A 184 -18.75 5.54 -11.60
CA LEU A 184 -20.06 5.95 -11.11
C LEU A 184 -19.92 7.17 -10.18
N ARG A 185 -18.78 7.27 -9.49
CA ARG A 185 -18.37 8.44 -8.72
C ARG A 185 -16.90 8.74 -9.01
N GLU A 186 -16.61 9.98 -9.41
CA GLU A 186 -15.27 10.44 -9.79
C GLU A 186 -14.49 11.13 -8.66
N GLU A 187 -15.07 11.24 -7.46
CA GLU A 187 -14.42 11.79 -6.27
C GLU A 187 -14.15 10.67 -5.26
N ILE A 188 -13.09 10.78 -4.46
CA ILE A 188 -12.77 9.81 -3.40
C ILE A 188 -13.93 9.75 -2.38
N PRO A 189 -14.43 8.56 -1.99
CA PRO A 189 -14.11 7.25 -2.56
C PRO A 189 -14.66 7.11 -3.97
N TYR A 190 -13.79 6.83 -4.94
CA TYR A 190 -14.20 6.47 -6.29
C TYR A 190 -15.06 5.21 -6.23
N ILE A 191 -16.11 5.21 -7.04
CA ILE A 191 -16.94 4.02 -7.26
C ILE A 191 -16.83 3.73 -8.73
N ALA A 192 -16.32 2.55 -9.08
CA ALA A 192 -16.09 2.18 -10.48
C ALA A 192 -16.54 0.76 -10.78
N PHE A 193 -17.16 0.57 -11.94
CA PHE A 193 -17.34 -0.73 -12.54
C PHE A 193 -16.20 -1.01 -13.52
N THR A 194 -15.52 -2.14 -13.35
CA THR A 194 -14.28 -2.48 -14.04
C THR A 194 -14.36 -3.86 -14.68
N PRO A 195 -14.85 -3.99 -15.93
CA PRO A 195 -14.61 -5.19 -16.71
C PRO A 195 -13.12 -5.39 -16.98
N ALA A 196 -12.70 -6.65 -16.92
CA ALA A 196 -11.32 -7.07 -17.01
C ALA A 196 -11.19 -8.40 -17.77
N PHE A 197 -10.12 -8.49 -18.55
CA PHE A 197 -9.69 -9.71 -19.21
C PHE A 197 -8.24 -9.97 -18.82
N GLY A 198 -7.97 -11.14 -18.27
CA GLY A 198 -6.66 -11.55 -17.75
C GLY A 198 -6.17 -12.84 -18.38
N ILE A 199 -4.86 -12.93 -18.61
CA ILE A 199 -4.18 -14.15 -19.03
C ILE A 199 -3.02 -14.43 -18.07
N GLY A 200 -3.02 -15.63 -17.49
CA GLY A 200 -1.90 -16.21 -16.75
C GLY A 200 -1.18 -17.27 -17.58
N TYR A 201 0.15 -17.34 -17.47
CA TYR A 201 0.96 -18.26 -18.27
C TYR A 201 1.80 -19.22 -17.44
N TYR A 202 2.37 -18.75 -16.33
CA TYR A 202 3.26 -19.57 -15.51
C TYR A 202 3.13 -19.23 -14.01
N PRO A 203 2.95 -20.22 -13.11
CA PRO A 203 3.02 -21.66 -13.38
C PRO A 203 1.79 -22.24 -14.09
N SER A 204 0.60 -21.69 -13.88
CA SER A 204 -0.63 -22.15 -14.51
C SER A 204 -0.93 -21.38 -15.79
N GLN A 205 -1.51 -22.05 -16.78
CA GLN A 205 -2.00 -21.40 -18.00
C GLN A 205 -3.50 -21.21 -17.88
N TYR A 206 -3.97 -19.97 -17.85
CA TYR A 206 -5.39 -19.70 -17.71
C TYR A 206 -5.82 -18.37 -18.33
N VAL A 207 -7.11 -18.28 -18.58
CA VAL A 207 -7.82 -17.06 -18.92
C VAL A 207 -8.80 -16.75 -17.79
N ASN A 208 -8.90 -15.48 -17.45
CA ASN A 208 -9.83 -14.96 -16.45
C ASN A 208 -10.61 -13.79 -17.03
N ILE A 209 -11.91 -13.97 -17.22
CA ILE A 209 -12.82 -12.91 -17.64
C ILE A 209 -13.60 -12.47 -16.41
N SER A 210 -13.50 -11.20 -16.03
CA SER A 210 -14.13 -10.71 -14.81
C SER A 210 -14.67 -9.30 -14.91
N GLY A 211 -15.55 -8.95 -13.98
CA GLY A 211 -15.95 -7.58 -13.70
C GLY A 211 -15.87 -7.36 -12.20
N SER A 212 -15.40 -6.17 -11.80
CA SER A 212 -15.43 -5.75 -10.41
C SER A 212 -16.21 -4.46 -10.22
N LEU A 213 -16.91 -4.35 -9.09
CA LEU A 213 -17.39 -3.09 -8.55
C LEU A 213 -16.43 -2.69 -7.43
N ASP A 214 -15.67 -1.62 -7.66
CA ASP A 214 -14.61 -1.15 -6.77
C ASP A 214 -15.08 0.11 -6.03
N VAL A 215 -14.85 0.15 -4.72
CA VAL A 215 -15.04 1.33 -3.85
C VAL A 215 -13.70 1.65 -3.18
N GLY A 216 -13.10 2.79 -3.53
CA GLY A 216 -11.74 3.15 -3.13
C GLY A 216 -11.22 4.37 -3.91
N SER A 217 -10.02 4.90 -3.72
CA SER A 217 -9.01 4.55 -2.74
C SER A 217 -9.19 5.38 -1.49
N ILE A 218 -9.70 4.75 -0.43
CA ILE A 218 -9.83 5.40 0.88
C ILE A 218 -8.50 5.17 1.59
N GLY A 219 -7.52 6.00 1.24
CA GLY A 219 -6.16 5.92 1.74
C GLY A 219 -5.57 4.51 1.59
N GLY A 220 -5.55 3.99 0.37
CA GLY A 220 -4.99 2.68 0.10
C GLY A 220 -5.87 1.49 0.54
N LEU A 221 -7.04 1.71 1.15
CA LEU A 221 -8.04 0.68 1.41
C LEU A 221 -9.14 0.69 0.37
N ASN A 222 -9.38 -0.47 -0.24
CA ASN A 222 -10.42 -0.66 -1.26
C ASN A 222 -11.32 -1.85 -0.89
N LEU A 223 -12.61 -1.68 -1.09
CA LEU A 223 -13.59 -2.77 -1.07
C LEU A 223 -14.01 -3.10 -2.50
N ARG A 224 -14.17 -4.39 -2.78
CA ARG A 224 -14.45 -4.87 -4.15
C ARG A 224 -15.50 -5.96 -4.13
N ALA A 225 -16.42 -5.93 -5.08
CA ALA A 225 -17.25 -7.07 -5.43
C ALA A 225 -16.81 -7.61 -6.79
N TYR A 226 -16.57 -8.91 -6.89
CA TYR A 226 -16.07 -9.58 -8.09
C TYR A 226 -17.09 -10.57 -8.62
N LEU A 227 -17.21 -10.60 -9.95
CA LEU A 227 -17.88 -11.64 -10.71
C LEU A 227 -16.96 -12.04 -11.86
N GLY A 228 -16.78 -13.34 -12.11
CA GLY A 228 -15.96 -13.77 -13.23
C GLY A 228 -16.04 -15.25 -13.55
N LEU A 229 -15.26 -15.62 -14.55
CA LEU A 229 -15.09 -16.98 -15.04
C LEU A 229 -13.59 -17.22 -15.27
N ALA A 230 -13.04 -18.19 -14.55
CA ALA A 230 -11.67 -18.64 -14.74
C ALA A 230 -11.65 -20.02 -15.40
N ALA A 231 -10.79 -20.16 -16.41
CA ALA A 231 -10.60 -21.39 -17.15
C ALA A 231 -9.12 -21.59 -17.45
N GLY A 232 -8.56 -22.75 -17.10
CA GLY A 232 -7.15 -23.02 -17.29
C GLY A 232 -6.70 -24.43 -16.92
N ALA A 233 -5.40 -24.64 -16.97
CA ALA A 233 -4.76 -25.91 -16.66
C ALA A 233 -3.48 -25.73 -15.84
N ASN A 234 -3.30 -26.63 -14.90
CA ASN A 234 -2.08 -26.90 -14.17
C ASN A 234 -1.39 -28.09 -14.84
N LEU A 235 -0.22 -27.86 -15.44
CA LEU A 235 0.60 -28.93 -16.01
C LEU A 235 1.21 -29.78 -14.89
N SER A 236 1.55 -31.03 -15.18
CA SER A 236 2.16 -31.96 -14.20
C SER A 236 3.45 -31.41 -13.56
N SER A 237 4.18 -30.55 -14.27
CA SER A 237 5.41 -29.93 -13.78
C SER A 237 5.18 -28.75 -12.82
N THR A 238 3.94 -28.29 -12.65
CA THR A 238 3.64 -27.10 -11.84
C THR A 238 3.74 -27.37 -10.33
N PRO A 239 4.06 -26.35 -9.50
CA PRO A 239 4.07 -26.50 -8.05
C PRO A 239 2.73 -26.98 -7.48
N MET A 240 1.61 -26.55 -8.08
CA MET A 240 0.25 -26.92 -7.68
C MET A 240 0.00 -28.42 -7.76
N ILE A 241 0.54 -29.10 -8.78
CA ILE A 241 0.45 -30.56 -8.90
C ILE A 241 1.44 -31.25 -7.96
N ARG A 242 2.69 -30.77 -7.90
CA ARG A 242 3.75 -31.39 -7.07
C ARG A 242 3.44 -31.39 -5.57
N LEU A 243 2.76 -30.35 -5.11
CA LEU A 243 2.33 -30.19 -3.72
C LEU A 243 0.97 -30.86 -3.44
N SER A 244 0.31 -31.41 -4.46
CA SER A 244 -0.96 -32.13 -4.32
C SER A 244 -0.73 -33.63 -4.12
N ASP A 245 -1.80 -34.32 -3.71
CA ASP A 245 -1.84 -35.79 -3.66
C ASP A 245 -1.87 -36.43 -5.07
N GLN A 246 -2.26 -35.67 -6.10
CA GLN A 246 -2.37 -36.14 -7.49
C GLN A 246 -1.07 -35.83 -8.25
N LYS A 247 0.04 -36.41 -7.79
CA LYS A 247 1.36 -36.19 -8.40
C LYS A 247 1.36 -36.70 -9.84
N ASP A 248 1.99 -35.93 -10.72
CA ASP A 248 2.26 -36.24 -12.13
C ASP A 248 1.08 -36.19 -13.13
N GLU A 249 -0.14 -35.87 -12.69
CA GLU A 249 -1.28 -35.66 -13.59
C GLU A 249 -1.56 -34.17 -13.83
N SER A 250 -1.76 -33.79 -15.10
CA SER A 250 -2.19 -32.43 -15.43
C SER A 250 -3.67 -32.25 -15.09
N GLN A 251 -4.01 -31.13 -14.43
CA GLN A 251 -5.37 -30.86 -13.97
C GLN A 251 -5.93 -29.62 -14.65
N THR A 252 -7.15 -29.71 -15.17
CA THR A 252 -7.90 -28.57 -15.70
C THR A 252 -8.86 -28.02 -14.65
N SER A 253 -9.08 -26.71 -14.70
CA SER A 253 -10.02 -25.99 -13.85
C SER A 253 -10.89 -25.09 -14.72
N PHE A 254 -12.19 -25.18 -14.55
CA PHE A 254 -13.18 -24.29 -15.14
C PHE A 254 -14.21 -23.98 -14.07
N PHE A 255 -14.33 -22.72 -13.68
CA PHE A 255 -15.27 -22.34 -12.63
C PHE A 255 -15.68 -20.87 -12.74
N PRO A 256 -16.99 -20.58 -12.67
CA PRO A 256 -17.45 -19.24 -12.37
C PRO A 256 -17.12 -18.89 -10.92
N TYR A 257 -16.99 -17.61 -10.63
CA TYR A 257 -16.84 -17.13 -9.26
C TYR A 257 -17.58 -15.82 -9.01
N PHE A 258 -18.09 -15.69 -7.79
CA PHE A 258 -18.63 -14.44 -7.25
C PHE A 258 -18.15 -14.25 -5.82
N GLY A 259 -17.71 -13.04 -5.49
CA GLY A 259 -17.05 -12.79 -4.21
C GLY A 259 -16.98 -11.32 -3.79
N LEU A 260 -16.63 -11.12 -2.53
CA LEU A 260 -16.29 -9.83 -1.95
C LEU A 260 -14.82 -9.84 -1.53
N GLY A 261 -14.16 -8.71 -1.68
CA GLY A 261 -12.74 -8.57 -1.39
C GLY A 261 -12.37 -7.22 -0.79
N ILE A 262 -11.15 -7.21 -0.26
CA ILE A 262 -10.49 -6.04 0.30
C ILE A 262 -9.10 -5.92 -0.30
N SER A 263 -8.58 -4.71 -0.41
CA SER A 263 -7.21 -4.45 -0.84
C SER A 263 -6.54 -3.45 0.09
N PHE A 264 -5.24 -3.64 0.28
CA PHE A 264 -4.39 -2.89 1.21
C PHE A 264 -3.23 -2.25 0.47
N LEU A 265 -2.90 -1.01 0.89
CA LEU A 265 -1.95 -0.13 0.23
C LEU A 265 -2.19 -0.10 -1.29
N ASP A 266 -3.47 -0.01 -1.68
CA ASP A 266 -3.97 -0.08 -3.05
C ASP A 266 -4.49 1.29 -3.50
N PHE A 267 -3.58 2.04 -4.10
CA PHE A 267 -3.79 3.38 -4.61
C PHE A 267 -4.38 3.33 -6.01
N HIS A 268 -5.40 4.15 -6.24
CA HIS A 268 -6.12 4.20 -7.50
C HIS A 268 -6.22 5.66 -7.96
N ASN A 269 -5.76 5.93 -9.18
CA ASN A 269 -5.72 7.25 -9.79
C ASN A 269 -6.63 7.31 -11.01
N LYS A 270 -7.24 8.46 -11.26
CA LYS A 270 -7.86 8.79 -12.54
C LYS A 270 -6.78 9.18 -13.55
N VAL A 271 -7.15 9.12 -14.82
CA VAL A 271 -6.27 9.54 -15.92
C VAL A 271 -5.86 11.01 -15.79
N GLN A 272 -6.75 11.88 -15.32
CA GLN A 272 -6.43 13.29 -15.12
C GLN A 272 -5.47 13.51 -13.93
N GLU A 273 -5.48 12.61 -12.95
CA GLU A 273 -4.65 12.74 -11.76
C GLU A 273 -3.20 12.32 -12.03
N THR A 274 -2.92 11.62 -13.14
CA THR A 274 -1.53 11.37 -13.61
C THR A 274 -0.82 12.64 -14.11
N ASP A 275 -1.55 13.75 -14.22
CA ASP A 275 -1.03 15.07 -14.59
C ASP A 275 -0.99 16.03 -13.40
N VAL A 276 -1.35 15.57 -12.19
CA VAL A 276 -1.20 16.31 -10.93
C VAL A 276 0.14 15.94 -10.29
N GLU A 277 0.90 16.95 -9.86
CA GLU A 277 2.20 16.73 -9.22
C GLU A 277 2.03 16.03 -7.86
N TRP A 278 2.96 15.17 -7.49
CA TRP A 278 2.83 14.31 -6.32
C TRP A 278 2.64 15.09 -5.01
N LYS A 279 3.25 16.27 -4.91
CA LYS A 279 3.12 17.16 -3.74
C LYS A 279 1.72 17.75 -3.56
N ASP A 280 0.96 17.87 -4.66
CA ASP A 280 -0.36 18.50 -4.67
C ASP A 280 -1.48 17.47 -4.53
N TYR A 281 -1.15 16.18 -4.52
CA TYR A 281 -2.10 15.10 -4.41
C TYR A 281 -2.89 15.15 -3.10
N GLU A 282 -4.12 14.67 -3.17
CA GLU A 282 -5.02 14.62 -2.03
C GLU A 282 -4.95 13.26 -1.33
N HIS A 283 -4.78 13.27 -0.01
CA HIS A 283 -4.77 12.07 0.82
C HIS A 283 -5.97 12.03 1.76
N SER A 284 -6.46 10.83 2.07
CA SER A 284 -7.60 10.61 2.97
C SER A 284 -7.24 9.81 4.23
N SER A 285 -5.95 9.55 4.47
CA SER A 285 -5.45 8.81 5.63
C SER A 285 -4.33 9.57 6.33
N TRP A 286 -4.29 9.48 7.65
CA TRP A 286 -3.22 10.01 8.48
C TRP A 286 -1.95 9.17 8.40
N ASP A 287 -2.10 7.86 8.35
CA ASP A 287 -0.98 6.91 8.40
C ASP A 287 -1.23 5.72 7.47
N LEU A 288 -0.23 5.33 6.70
CA LEU A 288 -0.23 4.16 5.82
C LEU A 288 1.12 3.46 5.89
N GLY A 289 1.14 2.22 6.38
CA GLY A 289 2.38 1.49 6.62
C GLY A 289 2.39 0.07 6.12
N LEU A 290 3.56 -0.41 5.71
CA LEU A 290 3.78 -1.81 5.34
C LEU A 290 4.01 -2.68 6.58
N VAL A 291 4.97 -2.30 7.41
CA VAL A 291 5.36 -3.05 8.62
C VAL A 291 5.58 -2.09 9.78
N GLN A 292 4.94 -2.36 10.89
CA GLN A 292 5.23 -1.74 12.18
C GLN A 292 5.72 -2.80 13.14
N ALA A 293 6.92 -2.62 13.69
CA ALA A 293 7.52 -3.57 14.62
C ALA A 293 8.01 -2.84 15.88
N ALA A 294 7.69 -3.37 17.06
CA ALA A 294 8.13 -2.81 18.34
C ALA A 294 8.56 -3.91 19.30
N LEU A 295 9.61 -3.64 20.08
CA LEU A 295 9.98 -4.47 21.23
C LEU A 295 9.24 -3.96 22.46
N LEU A 296 8.66 -4.89 23.22
CA LEU A 296 7.79 -4.58 24.35
C LEU A 296 8.46 -4.98 25.67
N SER A 297 8.40 -4.06 26.62
CA SER A 297 8.53 -4.32 28.05
C SER A 297 7.12 -4.45 28.62
N THR A 298 6.83 -5.58 29.26
CA THR A 298 5.52 -5.90 29.81
C THR A 298 5.65 -6.32 31.27
N GLY A 299 4.54 -6.25 32.00
CA GLY A 299 4.46 -6.79 33.36
C GLY A 299 4.40 -8.32 33.45
N ALA A 300 4.81 -9.08 32.42
CA ALA A 300 4.78 -10.54 32.44
C ALA A 300 5.84 -11.14 33.39
N ASP A 301 5.52 -12.33 33.93
CA ASP A 301 6.39 -13.04 34.88
C ASP A 301 7.56 -13.75 34.18
N SER A 302 7.35 -14.21 32.94
CA SER A 302 8.41 -14.76 32.08
C SER A 302 8.41 -14.09 30.70
N SER A 303 9.63 -13.90 30.18
CA SER A 303 9.88 -13.28 28.88
C SER A 303 9.86 -14.33 27.77
N PHE A 304 9.30 -13.96 26.61
CA PHE A 304 9.40 -14.77 25.39
C PHE A 304 10.83 -14.76 24.80
N LEU A 305 11.61 -13.71 25.10
CA LEU A 305 12.95 -13.50 24.55
C LEU A 305 14.06 -14.09 25.43
N ALA A 306 13.70 -14.70 26.57
CA ALA A 306 14.62 -15.27 27.54
C ALA A 306 14.38 -16.79 27.67
N PRO A 307 15.29 -17.52 28.33
CA PRO A 307 15.05 -18.91 28.71
C PRO A 307 13.72 -19.07 29.49
N PRO A 308 13.04 -20.23 29.38
CA PRO A 308 11.77 -20.49 30.05
C PRO A 308 11.79 -20.14 31.53
N GLY A 309 10.81 -19.36 32.00
CA GLY A 309 10.71 -18.91 33.39
C GLY A 309 11.60 -17.74 33.81
N GLU A 310 12.45 -17.19 32.91
CA GLU A 310 13.26 -16.01 33.21
C GLU A 310 12.57 -14.70 32.82
N LYS A 311 12.83 -13.65 33.60
CA LYS A 311 12.32 -12.29 33.36
C LYS A 311 13.42 -11.38 32.83
N THR A 312 13.13 -10.66 31.76
CA THR A 312 14.01 -9.63 31.19
C THR A 312 13.24 -8.33 31.00
N ILE A 313 13.96 -7.22 30.80
CA ILE A 313 13.35 -5.89 30.57
C ILE A 313 12.48 -5.92 29.30
N LEU A 314 12.93 -6.62 28.27
CA LEU A 314 12.18 -6.84 27.03
C LEU A 314 11.53 -8.22 27.10
N SER A 315 10.22 -8.25 27.26
CA SER A 315 9.45 -9.48 27.48
C SER A 315 8.72 -9.97 26.23
N GLY A 316 8.54 -9.12 25.22
CA GLY A 316 7.84 -9.49 24.00
C GLY A 316 7.99 -8.50 22.86
N PHE A 317 7.08 -8.58 21.88
CA PHE A 317 7.11 -7.77 20.68
C PHE A 317 5.72 -7.56 20.08
N LEU A 318 5.58 -6.52 19.24
CA LEU A 318 4.41 -6.23 18.43
C LEU A 318 4.83 -6.17 16.96
N ILE A 319 4.05 -6.79 16.09
CA ILE A 319 4.17 -6.67 14.63
C ILE A 319 2.78 -6.40 14.04
N LYS A 320 2.65 -5.31 13.28
CA LYS A 320 1.49 -5.03 12.44
C LYS A 320 1.92 -5.00 10.97
N LEU A 321 1.08 -5.55 10.10
CA LEU A 321 1.30 -5.56 8.65
C LEU A 321 0.16 -4.84 7.95
N LEU A 322 0.51 -4.01 6.96
CA LEU A 322 -0.42 -3.25 6.12
C LEU A 322 -1.43 -2.45 6.96
N ASN A 323 -0.93 -1.52 7.77
CA ASN A 323 -1.76 -0.60 8.55
C ASN A 323 -2.29 0.55 7.69
N ALA A 324 -3.51 0.96 7.98
CA ALA A 324 -4.09 2.17 7.41
C ALA A 324 -5.00 2.87 8.42
N ASP A 325 -4.78 4.16 8.62
CA ASP A 325 -5.57 5.05 9.47
C ASP A 325 -6.27 6.11 8.65
N ILE A 326 -7.54 5.86 8.34
CA ILE A 326 -8.38 6.75 7.53
C ILE A 326 -8.80 7.94 8.40
N ALA A 327 -8.54 9.14 7.89
CA ALA A 327 -8.99 10.37 8.53
C ALA A 327 -10.52 10.50 8.43
N LEU A 328 -11.17 10.77 9.56
CA LEU A 328 -12.62 10.99 9.63
C LEU A 328 -12.88 12.50 9.67
N PRO A 329 -13.72 13.04 8.77
CA PRO A 329 -14.04 14.46 8.74
C PRO A 329 -15.06 14.82 9.83
N VAL A 330 -14.68 14.63 11.10
CA VAL A 330 -15.50 14.89 12.29
C VAL A 330 -14.74 15.85 13.20
N LEU A 331 -15.44 16.85 13.73
CA LEU A 331 -14.89 17.90 14.61
C LEU A 331 -13.72 18.66 13.94
N ASN A 332 -12.50 18.51 14.45
CA ASN A 332 -11.30 19.14 13.91
C ASN A 332 -10.54 18.24 12.93
N ASN A 333 -11.22 17.23 12.38
CA ASN A 333 -10.67 16.21 11.47
C ASN A 333 -9.52 15.38 12.07
N GLY A 334 -9.26 15.48 13.38
CA GLY A 334 -8.24 14.70 14.07
C GLY A 334 -8.64 13.25 14.35
N PHE A 335 -9.93 12.92 14.29
CA PHE A 335 -10.38 11.54 14.48
C PHE A 335 -9.99 10.64 13.31
N PHE A 336 -9.70 9.38 13.60
CA PHE A 336 -9.40 8.38 12.58
C PHE A 336 -10.06 7.04 12.87
N ALA A 337 -10.35 6.31 11.79
CA ALA A 337 -10.71 4.90 11.81
C ALA A 337 -9.61 4.10 11.13
N GLY A 338 -9.05 3.15 11.87
CA GLY A 338 -7.89 2.39 11.46
C GLY A 338 -8.15 0.89 11.39
N THR A 339 -7.35 0.21 10.59
CA THR A 339 -7.26 -1.25 10.57
C THR A 339 -5.88 -1.69 10.10
N SER A 340 -5.59 -2.98 10.21
CA SER A 340 -4.40 -3.59 9.62
C SER A 340 -4.76 -4.96 9.03
N LEU A 341 -4.02 -5.42 8.01
CA LEU A 341 -4.26 -6.78 7.52
C LEU A 341 -3.98 -7.80 8.63
N PHE A 342 -2.88 -7.59 9.36
CA PHE A 342 -2.46 -8.48 10.44
C PHE A 342 -1.91 -7.66 11.61
N ASN A 343 -2.18 -8.14 12.82
CA ASN A 343 -1.66 -7.61 14.08
C ASN A 343 -1.27 -8.79 14.96
N PHE A 344 -0.03 -8.81 15.44
CA PHE A 344 0.48 -9.86 16.31
C PHE A 344 1.19 -9.23 17.49
N MET A 345 0.76 -9.61 18.69
CA MET A 345 1.30 -9.10 19.93
C MET A 345 1.72 -10.27 20.79
N VAL A 346 2.97 -10.28 21.24
CA VAL A 346 3.52 -11.21 22.21
C VAL A 346 3.92 -10.41 23.44
N PHE A 347 3.41 -10.81 24.60
CA PHE A 347 3.64 -10.13 25.87
C PHE A 347 4.58 -10.90 26.80
N GLY A 348 4.73 -12.21 26.61
CA GLY A 348 5.56 -13.11 27.41
C GLY A 348 5.48 -14.55 26.89
N GLU A 349 6.12 -15.49 27.59
CA GLU A 349 6.35 -16.88 27.13
C GLU A 349 5.08 -17.63 26.66
N ASN A 350 3.94 -17.37 27.29
CA ASN A 350 2.66 -17.99 26.92
C ASN A 350 1.53 -16.95 26.81
N GLN A 351 1.86 -15.70 26.49
CA GLN A 351 0.89 -14.60 26.44
C GLN A 351 1.01 -13.89 25.09
N TRP A 352 0.06 -14.14 24.20
CA TRP A 352 0.07 -13.62 22.86
C TRP A 352 -1.34 -13.48 22.29
N GLY A 353 -1.51 -12.58 21.33
CA GLY A 353 -2.74 -12.40 20.57
C GLY A 353 -2.44 -12.09 19.11
N ALA A 354 -3.25 -12.65 18.22
CA ALA A 354 -3.22 -12.33 16.80
C ALA A 354 -4.57 -11.77 16.37
N ALA A 355 -4.56 -10.83 15.43
CA ALA A 355 -5.75 -10.26 14.83
C ALA A 355 -5.61 -10.05 13.33
N VAL A 356 -6.70 -10.24 12.61
CA VAL A 356 -6.89 -9.88 11.21
C VAL A 356 -7.97 -8.81 11.15
N LEU A 357 -7.71 -7.72 10.42
CA LEU A 357 -8.62 -6.57 10.31
C LEU A 357 -9.14 -6.06 11.66
N PRO A 358 -8.28 -5.80 12.67
CA PRO A 358 -8.77 -5.19 13.90
C PRO A 358 -9.38 -3.82 13.61
N ILE A 359 -10.36 -3.43 14.41
CA ILE A 359 -11.02 -2.13 14.29
C ILE A 359 -10.37 -1.18 15.28
N ARG A 360 -9.72 -0.14 14.77
CA ARG A 360 -9.07 0.89 15.58
C ARG A 360 -9.81 2.21 15.44
N LEU A 361 -10.04 2.89 16.55
CA LEU A 361 -10.54 4.26 16.60
C LEU A 361 -9.58 5.08 17.45
N GLY A 362 -9.22 6.26 16.98
CA GLY A 362 -8.30 7.10 17.71
C GLY A 362 -8.37 8.55 17.30
N TYR A 363 -7.45 9.31 17.85
CA TYR A 363 -7.32 10.73 17.61
C TYR A 363 -5.88 11.08 17.30
N TRP A 364 -5.66 11.79 16.21
CA TRP A 364 -4.36 12.24 15.73
C TRP A 364 -4.06 13.64 16.27
N HIS A 365 -2.91 13.81 16.90
CA HIS A 365 -2.45 15.10 17.38
C HIS A 365 -1.00 15.36 17.01
N THR A 366 -0.76 16.43 16.26
CA THR A 366 0.59 16.90 15.90
C THR A 366 1.17 17.71 17.06
N LEU A 367 2.29 17.25 17.62
CA LEU A 367 3.00 17.92 18.71
C LEU A 367 4.05 18.90 18.17
N ILE A 368 4.78 18.49 17.13
CA ILE A 368 5.74 19.31 16.38
C ILE A 368 5.39 19.14 14.92
N ALA A 369 5.20 20.26 14.22
CA ALA A 369 4.91 20.26 12.79
C ALA A 369 5.96 19.42 12.04
N ASP A 370 5.48 18.60 11.13
CA ASP A 370 6.27 17.75 10.23
C ASP A 370 7.16 16.64 10.86
N GLU A 371 7.21 16.53 12.18
CA GLU A 371 8.16 15.63 12.86
C GLU A 371 7.52 14.70 13.88
N LEU A 372 6.72 15.24 14.82
CA LEU A 372 6.28 14.52 16.02
C LEU A 372 4.76 14.52 16.15
N SER A 373 4.18 13.34 16.28
CA SER A 373 2.74 13.15 16.47
C SER A 373 2.43 12.13 17.56
N ILE A 374 1.26 12.26 18.19
CA ILE A 374 0.74 11.31 19.14
C ILE A 374 -0.66 10.84 18.72
N GLU A 375 -0.88 9.54 18.83
CA GLU A 375 -2.14 8.87 18.52
C GLU A 375 -2.60 8.01 19.70
N PRO A 376 -3.41 8.55 20.63
CA PRO A 376 -4.24 7.72 21.49
C PRO A 376 -5.27 6.94 20.66
N PHE A 377 -5.42 5.65 20.94
CA PHE A 377 -6.34 4.78 20.25
C PHE A 377 -6.93 3.68 21.14
N PHE A 378 -8.14 3.25 20.74
CA PHE A 378 -8.80 2.02 21.14
C PHE A 378 -8.79 1.07 19.95
N GLU A 379 -8.35 -0.17 20.15
CA GLU A 379 -8.33 -1.19 19.11
C GLU A 379 -9.02 -2.46 19.61
N TYR A 380 -10.05 -2.88 18.87
CA TYR A 380 -10.75 -4.14 19.10
C TYR A 380 -10.28 -5.19 18.11
N ASN A 381 -9.69 -6.24 18.66
CA ASN A 381 -9.17 -7.39 17.94
C ASN A 381 -10.17 -8.53 18.17
N TYR A 382 -10.80 -9.05 17.12
CA TYR A 382 -11.91 -10.01 17.23
C TYR A 382 -11.64 -11.39 16.62
N TYR A 383 -10.60 -11.52 15.79
CA TYR A 383 -10.23 -12.79 15.17
C TYR A 383 -8.76 -12.81 14.79
N PRO A 384 -8.00 -13.91 15.01
CA PRO A 384 -8.43 -15.16 15.66
C PRO A 384 -8.48 -15.08 17.19
N SER A 385 -7.81 -14.11 17.80
CA SER A 385 -7.89 -13.80 19.23
C SER A 385 -8.91 -12.69 19.47
N SER A 386 -9.50 -12.66 20.68
CA SER A 386 -10.45 -11.62 21.09
C SER A 386 -9.82 -10.79 22.22
N PHE A 387 -9.37 -9.57 21.90
CA PHE A 387 -8.77 -8.68 22.89
C PHE A 387 -8.97 -7.21 22.56
N ILE A 388 -8.93 -6.38 23.60
CA ILE A 388 -8.99 -4.94 23.52
C ILE A 388 -7.60 -4.39 23.82
N ASN A 389 -7.16 -3.43 23.03
CA ASN A 389 -5.94 -2.67 23.25
C ASN A 389 -6.26 -1.19 23.39
N LEU A 390 -6.01 -0.63 24.58
CA LEU A 390 -6.08 0.79 24.88
C LEU A 390 -4.66 1.33 24.94
N ALA A 391 -4.27 2.14 23.97
CA ALA A 391 -2.87 2.56 23.86
C ALA A 391 -2.72 3.97 23.31
N ALA A 392 -1.51 4.51 23.46
CA ALA A 392 -1.04 5.69 22.76
C ALA A 392 0.27 5.35 22.05
N LYS A 393 0.42 5.84 20.82
CA LYS A 393 1.64 5.73 20.03
C LYS A 393 2.17 7.14 19.75
N LEU A 394 3.42 7.40 20.13
CA LEU A 394 4.14 8.61 19.81
C LEU A 394 5.04 8.31 18.61
N ASN A 395 4.84 9.00 17.50
CA ASN A 395 5.61 8.80 16.26
C ASN A 395 6.57 9.97 16.04
N LEU A 396 7.83 9.63 15.82
CA LEU A 396 8.85 10.53 15.32
C LEU A 396 9.18 10.14 13.88
N ARG A 397 8.89 11.04 12.95
CA ARG A 397 9.21 10.86 11.53
C ARG A 397 10.71 11.07 11.33
N ILE A 398 11.40 10.03 10.86
CA ILE A 398 12.84 10.12 10.51
C ILE A 398 12.97 10.54 9.05
N ASN A 399 12.19 9.94 8.16
CA ASN A 399 12.09 10.32 6.75
C ASN A 399 10.69 9.98 6.19
N SER A 400 10.49 9.99 4.88
CA SER A 400 9.17 9.64 4.29
C SER A 400 8.75 8.18 4.51
N SER A 401 9.69 7.27 4.73
CA SER A 401 9.46 5.83 4.70
C SER A 401 9.80 5.14 6.02
N LEU A 402 10.34 5.84 7.00
CA LEU A 402 10.79 5.29 8.26
C LEU A 402 10.40 6.21 9.41
N ASN A 403 9.69 5.63 10.38
CA ASN A 403 9.28 6.32 11.61
C ASN A 403 9.81 5.53 12.81
N ALA A 404 10.24 6.23 13.85
CA ALA A 404 10.45 5.64 15.16
C ALA A 404 9.17 5.85 15.99
N SER A 405 8.81 4.85 16.80
CA SER A 405 7.60 4.92 17.61
C SER A 405 7.88 4.52 19.06
N ILE A 406 7.18 5.19 19.98
CA ILE A 406 7.05 4.76 21.37
C ILE A 406 5.60 4.34 21.58
N HIS A 407 5.40 3.16 22.14
CA HIS A 407 4.08 2.61 22.43
C HIS A 407 3.89 2.50 23.93
N LEU A 408 2.74 2.94 24.43
CA LEU A 408 2.31 2.74 25.80
C LEU A 408 0.87 2.25 25.77
N GLY A 409 0.54 1.18 26.49
CA GLY A 409 -0.83 0.70 26.49
C GLY A 409 -1.16 -0.37 27.50
N TYR A 410 -2.42 -0.74 27.49
CA TYR A 410 -3.01 -1.80 28.27
C TYR A 410 -3.79 -2.72 27.33
N VAL A 411 -3.50 -4.01 27.40
CA VAL A 411 -4.19 -5.05 26.63
C VAL A 411 -4.90 -6.01 27.57
N ASN A 412 -6.13 -6.36 27.23
CA ASN A 412 -6.92 -7.38 27.92
C ASN A 412 -7.67 -8.25 26.92
N GLY A 413 -7.51 -9.56 27.01
CA GLY A 413 -8.34 -10.52 26.28
C GLY A 413 -7.83 -11.95 26.35
N ASN A 414 -8.25 -12.74 25.36
CA ASN A 414 -7.94 -14.15 25.30
C ASN A 414 -7.65 -14.65 23.87
N THR A 415 -6.96 -15.77 23.79
CA THR A 415 -6.69 -16.51 22.56
C THR A 415 -7.22 -17.93 22.71
N ASN A 416 -8.34 -18.21 22.03
CA ASN A 416 -8.98 -19.52 22.03
C ASN A 416 -8.56 -20.38 20.84
N LYS A 417 -8.19 -19.73 19.72
CA LYS A 417 -7.70 -20.40 18.52
C LYS A 417 -6.18 -20.42 18.53
N VAL A 418 -5.63 -21.60 18.33
CA VAL A 418 -4.24 -21.92 18.61
C VAL A 418 -3.57 -22.47 17.36
N PHE A 419 -2.30 -22.14 17.13
CA PHE A 419 -1.55 -22.69 16.02
C PHE A 419 -1.27 -24.19 16.25
N ASP A 420 -1.21 -24.97 15.18
CA ASP A 420 -0.86 -26.39 15.29
C ASP A 420 0.53 -26.54 15.94
N LYS A 421 0.68 -27.52 16.84
CA LYS A 421 1.91 -27.77 17.61
C LYS A 421 3.12 -28.03 16.73
N LYS A 422 2.91 -28.49 15.50
CA LYS A 422 3.97 -28.68 14.49
C LYS A 422 4.44 -27.37 13.86
N ALA A 423 3.57 -26.38 13.74
CA ALA A 423 3.87 -25.10 13.09
C ALA A 423 4.42 -24.06 14.08
N ALA A 424 3.92 -24.04 15.32
CA ALA A 424 4.37 -23.11 16.34
C ALA A 424 4.15 -23.65 17.75
N LYS A 425 5.14 -24.37 18.28
CA LYS A 425 5.08 -25.02 19.61
C LYS A 425 4.83 -24.02 20.75
N GLU A 426 5.40 -22.82 20.65
CA GLU A 426 5.30 -21.75 21.66
C GLU A 426 3.95 -20.99 21.61
N PHE A 427 3.25 -21.04 20.48
CA PHE A 427 1.93 -20.41 20.29
C PHE A 427 0.81 -21.44 20.29
N SER A 428 1.04 -22.58 20.98
CA SER A 428 0.16 -23.75 21.01
C SER A 428 -0.73 -23.85 22.27
N THR A 429 -0.78 -22.79 23.08
CA THR A 429 -1.54 -22.73 24.33
C THR A 429 -2.65 -21.68 24.24
N GLN A 430 -3.86 -22.06 24.68
CA GLN A 430 -4.91 -21.09 24.96
C GLN A 430 -4.49 -20.26 26.17
N ASN A 431 -4.70 -18.95 26.11
CA ASN A 431 -4.28 -18.05 27.16
C ASN A 431 -5.28 -16.91 27.36
N GLU A 432 -5.30 -16.42 28.59
CA GLU A 432 -5.89 -15.13 28.94
C GLU A 432 -4.76 -14.21 29.37
N PHE A 433 -4.84 -12.95 28.98
CA PHE A 433 -3.81 -11.97 29.29
C PHE A 433 -4.43 -10.61 29.59
N SER A 434 -3.86 -9.95 30.59
CA SER A 434 -4.19 -8.60 31.02
C SER A 434 -2.88 -7.93 31.41
N ARG A 435 -2.36 -7.05 30.56
CA ARG A 435 -0.98 -6.54 30.67
C ARG A 435 -0.88 -5.08 30.27
N TYR A 436 -0.16 -4.33 31.08
CA TYR A 436 0.44 -3.07 30.66
C TYR A 436 1.70 -3.34 29.87
N TYR A 437 1.95 -2.51 28.86
CA TYR A 437 3.15 -2.59 28.05
C TYR A 437 3.67 -1.20 27.72
N PHE A 438 5.00 -1.12 27.62
CA PHE A 438 5.74 -0.02 27.07
C PHE A 438 6.66 -0.57 25.98
N GLY A 439 6.79 0.10 24.84
CA GLY A 439 7.60 -0.41 23.75
C GLY A 439 8.23 0.68 22.91
N ILE A 440 9.32 0.31 22.25
CA ILE A 440 10.03 1.16 21.29
C ILE A 440 10.08 0.38 19.98
N GLY A 441 9.74 1.06 18.89
CA GLY A 441 9.57 0.43 17.59
C GLY A 441 10.04 1.28 16.43
N PHE A 442 10.04 0.63 15.28
CA PHE A 442 10.27 1.23 13.97
C PHE A 442 9.16 0.81 13.03
N ASN A 443 8.68 1.77 12.25
CA ASN A 443 7.70 1.52 11.19
C ASN A 443 8.40 1.71 9.85
N PHE A 444 8.32 0.70 8.99
CA PHE A 444 8.97 0.64 7.69
C PHE A 444 7.96 0.79 6.56
N LEU A 445 8.33 1.60 5.57
CA LEU A 445 7.47 2.06 4.48
C LEU A 445 6.15 2.62 5.03
N ASP A 446 6.29 3.48 6.04
CA ASP A 446 5.21 4.08 6.82
C ASP A 446 5.14 5.58 6.51
N ASN A 447 4.15 5.96 5.70
CA ASN A 447 3.93 7.34 5.30
C ASN A 447 2.90 7.99 6.23
N ILE A 448 3.38 8.91 7.06
CA ILE A 448 2.55 9.81 7.85
C ILE A 448 2.24 11.06 7.03
N PHE A 449 0.95 11.35 6.86
CA PHE A 449 0.46 12.52 6.15
C PHE A 449 0.15 13.67 7.11
N PHE A 450 0.52 14.88 6.72
CA PHE A 450 0.26 16.09 7.51
C PHE A 450 -1.10 16.71 7.17
N PRO A 451 -1.66 17.56 8.06
CA PRO A 451 -2.94 18.21 7.81
C PRO A 451 -3.03 18.87 6.43
N GLU A 452 -1.97 19.54 5.97
CA GLU A 452 -1.91 20.21 4.66
C GLU A 452 -2.04 19.26 3.45
N GLN A 453 -1.66 17.99 3.65
CA GLN A 453 -1.70 16.94 2.63
C GLN A 453 -3.07 16.24 2.59
N LEU A 454 -3.86 16.39 3.66
CA LEU A 454 -5.18 15.79 3.77
C LEU A 454 -6.24 16.64 3.08
N ARG A 455 -7.04 15.98 2.23
CA ARG A 455 -8.15 16.62 1.51
C ARG A 455 -9.15 17.36 2.40
N TYR A 456 -9.31 16.93 3.65
CA TYR A 456 -10.32 17.48 4.55
C TYR A 456 -9.90 18.84 5.15
N PHE A 457 -8.62 19.20 5.00
CA PHE A 457 -8.07 20.48 5.46
C PHE A 457 -7.77 21.44 4.30
N LYS A 458 -7.72 20.96 3.05
CA LYS A 458 -7.65 21.81 1.85
C LYS A 458 -9.00 22.52 1.68
N LYS A 459 -9.02 23.84 1.84
CA LYS A 459 -10.20 24.71 1.67
C LYS A 459 -10.25 25.32 0.28
#